data_AF-A0A2K1JGN7-F1
#
_entry.id   AF-A0A2K1JGN7-F1
#
_cell.length_a   1.000
_cell.length_b   1.000
_cell.length_c   1.000
_cell.angle_alpha   90.00
_cell.angle_beta   90.00
_cell.angle_gamma   90.00
#
_symmetry.space_group_name_H-M   'P 1'
#
loop_
_entity.id
_entity.type
_entity.pdbx_description
1 polymer ?
#
loop_
_entity_poly.entity_id
_entity_poly.type
_entity_poly.pdbx_seq_one_letter_code
_entity_poly.pdbx_strand_id
1 'polypeptide(L)'
;MAPETPDSTSLDGAPSDRFHPKKLDVYSFAIVCYEILTGDEPFADVLKTEVLARVKAGLRPNLPDEIPGRLAVLIQECWNEDLLLRPDFAAICTELRFIKGLLLQALK
;
A
#
# COMPACT_ATOMS: atom_id res chain seq x y z
N MET A 1 4.02 2.49 -7.95
CA MET A 1 3.31 3.67 -8.52
C MET A 1 1.89 3.65 -7.96
N ALA A 2 1.49 4.67 -7.22
CA ALA A 2 0.12 4.78 -6.70
C ALA A 2 -0.85 5.23 -7.82
N PRO A 3 -2.13 4.81 -7.81
CA PRO A 3 -3.05 5.07 -8.92
C PRO A 3 -3.36 6.56 -9.13
N GLU A 4 -3.20 7.40 -8.12
CA GLU A 4 -3.59 8.82 -8.15
C GLU A 4 -2.44 9.81 -8.45
N THR A 5 -1.31 9.37 -9.00
CA THR A 5 -0.26 10.30 -9.47
C THR A 5 -0.81 11.21 -10.58
N PRO A 6 -0.62 12.55 -10.51
CA PRO A 6 -1.02 13.45 -11.59
C PRO A 6 -0.30 13.10 -12.89
N ASP A 7 -1.00 13.24 -14.02
CA ASP A 7 -0.40 13.12 -15.34
C ASP A 7 0.65 14.23 -15.54
N SER A 8 1.80 13.90 -16.10
CA SER A 8 2.94 14.83 -16.25
C SER A 8 2.69 15.95 -17.27
N THR A 9 1.50 16.00 -17.87
CA THR A 9 1.12 16.91 -18.97
C THR A 9 0.26 18.11 -18.55
N SER A 10 0.05 18.37 -17.25
CA SER A 10 -0.76 19.52 -16.80
C SER A 10 0.07 20.51 -15.97
N LEU A 11 0.80 21.40 -16.64
CA LEU A 11 1.46 22.56 -16.01
C LEU A 11 0.51 23.76 -15.96
N ASP A 12 -0.58 23.65 -15.21
CA ASP A 12 -1.36 24.81 -14.78
C ASP A 12 -1.18 24.98 -13.28
N GLY A 13 -0.45 26.04 -12.90
CA GLY A 13 0.05 26.32 -11.54
C GLY A 13 -1.02 26.67 -10.50
N ALA A 14 -2.10 25.91 -10.41
CA ALA A 14 -2.99 25.92 -9.25
C ALA A 14 -2.45 24.94 -8.20
N PRO A 15 -2.44 25.28 -6.89
CA PRO A 15 -2.18 24.29 -5.85
C PRO A 15 -3.30 23.24 -5.94
N SER A 16 -2.95 22.07 -6.44
CA SER A 16 -3.88 20.96 -6.54
C SER A 16 -4.18 20.47 -5.13
N ASP A 17 -5.33 20.86 -4.62
CA ASP A 17 -5.95 20.43 -3.34
C ASP A 17 -6.20 18.90 -3.26
N ARG A 18 -5.57 18.12 -4.15
CA ARG A 18 -5.80 16.70 -4.41
C ARG A 18 -4.51 15.88 -4.39
N PHE A 19 -3.33 16.50 -4.38
CA PHE A 19 -2.06 15.78 -4.33
C PHE A 19 -1.65 15.47 -2.88
N HIS A 20 -1.70 14.20 -2.51
CA HIS A 20 -1.39 13.73 -1.15
C HIS A 20 -0.13 12.86 -1.16
N PRO A 21 1.09 13.44 -1.28
CA PRO A 21 2.32 12.68 -1.49
C PRO A 21 2.55 11.63 -0.39
N LYS A 22 2.27 12.00 0.87
CA LYS A 22 2.37 11.08 2.02
C LYS A 22 1.47 9.85 1.87
N LYS A 23 0.29 9.99 1.25
CA LYS A 23 -0.64 8.89 1.00
C LYS A 23 -0.18 8.01 -0.16
N LEU A 24 0.59 8.55 -1.11
CA LEU A 24 1.25 7.78 -2.17
C LEU A 24 2.41 6.95 -1.61
N ASP A 25 3.15 7.51 -0.65
CA ASP A 25 4.23 6.81 0.06
C ASP A 25 3.66 5.64 0.87
N VAL A 26 2.51 5.84 1.54
CA VAL A 26 1.80 4.77 2.27
C VAL A 26 1.35 3.64 1.33
N TYR A 27 0.84 3.97 0.14
CA TYR A 27 0.53 2.96 -0.88
C TYR A 27 1.77 2.17 -1.27
N SER A 28 2.87 2.87 -1.56
CA SER A 28 4.13 2.23 -1.99
C SER A 28 4.72 1.36 -0.87
N PHE A 29 4.56 1.76 0.40
CA PHE A 29 4.90 0.94 1.55
C PHE A 29 4.16 -0.41 1.55
N ALA A 30 2.87 -0.43 1.23
CA ALA A 30 2.09 -1.68 1.15
C ALA A 30 2.61 -2.63 0.07
N ILE A 31 3.02 -2.09 -1.09
CA ILE A 31 3.63 -2.88 -2.18
C ILE A 31 4.96 -3.49 -1.73
N VAL A 32 5.81 -2.71 -1.05
CA VAL A 32 7.07 -3.21 -0.48
C VAL A 32 6.81 -4.28 0.59
N CYS A 33 5.77 -4.12 1.42
CA CYS A 33 5.39 -5.17 2.37
C CYS A 33 5.02 -6.47 1.66
N TYR A 34 4.25 -6.41 0.57
CA TYR A 34 3.97 -7.59 -0.25
C TYR A 34 5.27 -8.24 -0.73
N GLU A 35 6.17 -7.48 -1.37
CA GLU A 35 7.46 -7.99 -1.88
C GLU A 35 8.31 -8.64 -0.77
N ILE A 36 8.33 -8.06 0.43
CA ILE A 36 9.07 -8.63 1.58
C ILE A 36 8.44 -9.95 2.06
N LEU A 37 7.12 -10.02 2.08
CA LEU A 37 6.40 -11.18 2.62
C LEU A 37 6.41 -12.37 1.67
N THR A 38 6.38 -12.12 0.36
CA THR A 38 6.32 -13.19 -0.65
C THR A 38 7.68 -13.47 -1.29
N GLY A 39 8.54 -12.46 -1.41
CA GLY A 39 9.75 -12.52 -2.23
C GLY A 39 9.47 -12.39 -3.74
N ASP A 40 8.22 -12.10 -4.13
CA ASP A 40 7.76 -12.08 -5.52
C ASP A 40 7.66 -10.66 -6.08
N GLU A 41 7.79 -10.52 -7.41
CA GLU A 41 7.52 -9.25 -8.11
C GLU A 41 6.00 -8.95 -8.07
N PRO A 42 5.59 -7.73 -7.69
CA PRO A 42 4.18 -7.36 -7.64
C PRO A 42 3.60 -7.32 -9.06
N PHE A 43 2.43 -7.95 -9.24
CA PHE A 43 1.74 -8.01 -10.54
C PHE A 43 2.56 -8.72 -11.65
N ALA A 44 3.35 -9.74 -11.31
CA ALA A 44 4.20 -10.47 -12.26
C ALA A 44 3.44 -11.08 -13.45
N ASP A 45 2.13 -11.32 -13.32
CA ASP A 45 1.23 -11.84 -14.34
C ASP A 45 0.60 -10.76 -15.23
N VAL A 46 0.87 -9.49 -14.97
CA VAL A 46 0.31 -8.34 -15.70
C VAL A 46 1.37 -7.70 -16.59
N LEU A 47 1.00 -7.39 -17.84
CA LEU A 47 1.86 -6.61 -18.74
C LEU A 47 2.20 -5.26 -18.10
N LYS A 48 3.49 -4.89 -18.09
CA LYS A 48 3.97 -3.64 -17.46
C LYS A 48 3.22 -2.38 -17.92
N THR A 49 2.78 -2.35 -19.18
CA THR A 49 1.98 -1.27 -19.77
C THR A 49 0.55 -1.20 -19.23
N GLU A 50 0.00 -2.30 -18.72
CA GLU A 50 -1.37 -2.39 -18.19
C GLU A 50 -1.44 -2.20 -16.67
N VAL A 51 -0.33 -2.37 -15.94
CA VAL A 51 -0.32 -2.35 -14.46
C VAL A 51 -1.02 -1.12 -13.90
N LEU A 52 -0.73 0.08 -14.40
CA LEU A 52 -1.36 1.31 -13.92
C LEU A 52 -2.89 1.30 -14.11
N ALA A 53 -3.36 0.85 -15.27
CA ALA A 53 -4.79 0.78 -15.57
C ALA A 53 -5.50 -0.26 -14.68
N ARG A 54 -4.87 -1.43 -14.47
CA ARG A 54 -5.41 -2.49 -13.60
C ARG A 54 -5.45 -2.07 -12.13
N VAL A 55 -4.39 -1.41 -11.64
CA VAL A 55 -4.34 -0.87 -10.27
C VAL A 55 -5.41 0.20 -10.05
N LYS A 56 -5.62 1.08 -11.03
CA LYS A 56 -6.74 2.05 -11.03
C LYS A 56 -8.11 1.37 -11.04
N ALA A 57 -8.23 0.18 -11.62
CA ALA A 57 -9.45 -0.64 -11.59
C ALA A 57 -9.57 -1.52 -10.33
N GLY A 58 -8.73 -1.31 -9.31
CA GLY A 58 -8.81 -2.03 -8.03
C GLY A 58 -7.93 -3.27 -7.92
N LEU A 59 -7.10 -3.61 -8.93
CA LEU A 59 -6.17 -4.73 -8.80
C LEU A 59 -5.18 -4.47 -7.66
N ARG A 60 -5.02 -5.45 -6.78
CA ARG A 60 -4.03 -5.47 -5.69
C ARG A 60 -3.31 -6.82 -5.66
N PRO A 61 -2.05 -6.90 -5.20
CA PRO A 61 -1.36 -8.17 -5.01
C PRO A 61 -2.06 -9.02 -3.94
N ASN A 62 -2.05 -10.35 -4.10
CA ASN A 62 -2.63 -11.26 -3.12
C ASN A 62 -1.66 -11.49 -1.97
N LEU A 63 -2.06 -11.18 -0.74
CA LEU A 63 -1.24 -11.49 0.43
C LEU A 63 -1.32 -13.00 0.74
N PRO A 64 -0.23 -13.62 1.23
CA PRO A 64 -0.23 -15.01 1.66
C PRO A 64 -1.10 -15.21 2.89
N ASP A 65 -1.73 -16.39 3.02
CA ASP A 65 -2.65 -16.71 4.12
C ASP A 65 -1.92 -16.94 5.46
N GLU A 66 -0.61 -17.23 5.41
CA GLU A 66 0.20 -17.58 6.57
C GLU A 66 0.64 -16.36 7.42
N ILE A 67 0.31 -15.14 7.00
CA ILE A 67 0.68 -13.93 7.75
C ILE A 67 -0.34 -13.61 8.84
N PRO A 68 0.06 -12.93 9.92
CA PRO A 68 -0.88 -12.52 10.96
C PRO A 68 -2.01 -11.67 10.38
N GLY A 69 -3.27 -12.05 10.62
CA GLY A 69 -4.43 -11.36 10.01
C GLY A 69 -4.45 -9.85 10.26
N ARG A 70 -3.97 -9.39 11.42
CA ARG A 70 -3.86 -7.96 11.73
C ARG A 70 -2.83 -7.23 10.86
N LEU A 71 -1.74 -7.92 10.48
CA LEU A 71 -0.76 -7.39 9.53
C LEU A 71 -1.36 -7.33 8.12
N ALA A 72 -2.10 -8.36 7.70
CA ALA A 72 -2.78 -8.37 6.41
C ALA A 72 -3.75 -7.18 6.28
N VAL A 73 -4.58 -6.95 7.32
CA VAL A 73 -5.51 -5.80 7.37
C VAL A 73 -4.76 -4.48 7.28
N LEU A 74 -3.67 -4.29 8.05
CA LEU A 74 -2.88 -3.05 7.99
C LEU A 74 -2.31 -2.78 6.59
N ILE A 75 -1.75 -3.81 5.93
CA ILE A 75 -1.23 -3.66 4.55
C ILE A 75 -2.38 -3.31 3.59
N GLN A 76 -3.55 -3.93 3.78
CA GLN A 76 -4.73 -3.65 2.96
C GLN A 76 -5.27 -2.22 3.13
N GLU A 77 -5.23 -1.67 4.34
CA GLU A 77 -5.55 -0.27 4.59
C GLU A 77 -4.54 0.67 3.90
N CYS A 78 -3.25 0.32 3.89
CA CYS A 78 -2.20 1.14 3.30
C CYS A 78 -2.34 1.30 1.76
N TRP A 79 -2.88 0.31 1.04
CA TRP A 79 -3.16 0.40 -0.40
C TRP A 79 -4.64 0.59 -0.75
N ASN A 80 -5.44 1.08 0.21
CA ASN A 80 -6.86 1.32 0.00
C ASN A 80 -7.09 2.30 -1.17
N GLU A 81 -8.16 2.10 -1.94
CA GLU A 81 -8.55 3.02 -3.01
C GLU A 81 -8.91 4.41 -2.46
N ASP A 82 -9.59 4.47 -1.32
CA ASP A 82 -9.88 5.71 -0.63
C ASP A 82 -8.64 6.20 0.15
N LEU A 83 -8.11 7.36 -0.26
CA LEU A 83 -7.00 8.05 0.38
C LEU A 83 -7.25 8.35 1.88
N LEU A 84 -8.49 8.56 2.28
CA LEU A 84 -8.86 8.85 3.66
C LEU A 84 -8.73 7.61 4.54
N LEU A 85 -8.94 6.42 3.97
CA LEU A 85 -8.81 5.15 4.68
C LEU A 85 -7.36 4.69 4.83
N ARG A 86 -6.42 5.27 4.07
CA ARG A 86 -5.00 4.97 4.26
C ARG A 86 -4.50 5.57 5.57
N PRO A 87 -3.93 4.80 6.50
CA PRO A 87 -3.36 5.35 7.72
C PRO A 87 -2.16 6.26 7.41
N ASP A 88 -1.81 7.15 8.33
CA ASP A 88 -0.51 7.80 8.28
C ASP A 88 0.59 6.89 8.87
N PHE A 89 1.86 7.24 8.64
CA PHE A 89 2.96 6.45 9.17
C PHE A 89 3.01 6.40 10.70
N ALA A 90 2.43 7.35 11.43
CA ALA A 90 2.39 7.30 12.89
C ALA A 90 1.44 6.20 13.37
N ALA A 91 0.27 6.08 12.74
CA ALA A 91 -0.67 5.00 12.95
C ALA A 91 -0.07 3.64 12.53
N ILE A 92 0.54 3.55 11.33
CA ILE A 92 1.21 2.34 10.85
C ILE A 92 2.28 1.87 11.85
N CYS A 93 3.16 2.77 12.28
CA CYS A 93 4.21 2.42 13.24
C CYS A 93 3.65 1.94 14.58
N THR A 94 2.54 2.53 15.04
CA THR A 94 1.88 2.14 16.29
C THR A 94 1.30 0.74 16.18
N GLU A 95 0.63 0.47 15.07
CA GLU A 95 0.03 -0.83 14.78
C GLU A 95 1.09 -1.93 14.64
N LEU A 96 2.18 -1.67 13.91
CA LEU A 96 3.30 -2.61 13.78
C LEU A 96 3.98 -2.92 15.11
N ARG A 97 4.13 -1.94 16.01
CA ARG A 97 4.67 -2.17 17.36
C ARG A 97 3.77 -3.10 18.16
N PHE A 98 2.46 -2.92 18.06
CA PHE A 98 1.49 -3.78 18.72
C PHE A 98 1.53 -5.21 18.17
N ILE A 99 1.48 -5.37 16.84
CA ILE A 99 1.59 -6.67 16.17
C ILE A 99 2.87 -7.38 16.59
N LYS A 100 4.02 -6.70 16.55
CA LYS A 100 5.29 -7.24 17.02
C LYS A 100 5.21 -7.73 18.47
N GLY A 101 4.56 -6.97 19.35
CA GLY A 101 4.33 -7.36 20.74
C GLY A 101 3.53 -8.65 20.87
N LEU A 102 2.44 -8.79 20.10
CA LEU A 102 1.63 -10.01 20.09
C LEU A 102 2.42 -11.22 19.59
N LEU A 103 3.15 -11.08 18.50
CA LEU A 103 3.94 -12.19 17.92
C LEU A 103 5.03 -12.67 18.88
N LEU A 104 5.72 -11.73 19.54
CA LEU A 104 6.77 -12.07 20.51
C LEU A 104 6.22 -12.69 21.81
N GLN A 105 4.94 -12.50 22.12
CA GLN A 105 4.27 -13.17 23.23
C GLN A 105 3.82 -14.59 22.84
N ALA A 106 3.37 -14.79 21.59
CA ALA A 106 2.94 -16.09 21.09
C ALA A 106 4.09 -17.10 20.86
N LEU A 107 5.33 -16.61 20.82
CA LEU A 107 6.55 -17.43 20.67
C LEU A 107 7.16 -17.88 22.02
N LYS A 108 6.52 -17.53 23.14
CA LYS A 108 6.90 -17.98 24.49
C LYS A 108 6.01 -19.12 24.95
#